data_AF-A0A8C5A9P6-F1
#
_entry.id   AF-A0A8C5A9P6-F1
#
_cell.length_a   1.000
_cell.length_b   1.000
_cell.length_c   1.000
_cell.angle_alpha   90.00
_cell.angle_beta   90.00
_cell.angle_gamma   90.00
#
_symmetry.space_group_name_H-M   'P 1'
#
loop_
_entity.id
_entity.type
_entity.pdbx_description
1 polymer ?
#
loop_
_entity_poly.entity_id
_entity_poly.type
_entity_poly.pdbx_seq_one_letter_code
_entity_poly.pdbx_strand_id
1 'polypeptide(L)'
;MDTMGDLHGDNPRANESLMSLRPIPDPARSAQPSGLSLPVERHLSCPICNDLFLDPVTTCCGHSFCKACLNRNAMYSDNSCPTCRQHLSRIPEVNVILEGLLQDLHQARLEARGQMAEGSAGRPREVVCDVCIGPGARKALMSCLVCLLSYCRAHLEGHNSRNRLRGHRMVAPVENLDDRACPEHGRPLELYCRDSDRCICVLCVEEGREVVSVEKEWEEKRGQLNYLEVTFQGGIARRRNKLQEIRSSIRVSQDHLRSERTDIDGTLSSLISYVENAKRHALLPMDVRSQAAERQAEELKEQLNNEIGELRRNISDLRRISDTEDHIYFLQVKEAILCKCSSFCVSHCL
;
A
#
# COMPACT_ATOMS: atom_id res chain seq x y z
N MET A 1 57.21 -64.18 -7.08
CA MET A 1 58.58 -64.36 -7.58
C MET A 1 58.64 -63.53 -8.85
N ASP A 2 58.90 -62.23 -8.69
CA ASP A 2 60.23 -61.61 -8.92
C ASP A 2 60.18 -60.96 -10.30
N THR A 3 60.71 -59.78 -10.62
CA THR A 3 61.48 -58.72 -9.96
C THR A 3 61.63 -57.61 -11.01
N MET A 4 61.83 -56.35 -10.56
CA MET A 4 62.66 -55.29 -11.19
C MET A 4 62.33 -54.84 -12.63
N GLY A 5 62.57 -53.62 -13.09
CA GLY A 5 63.36 -52.49 -12.63
C GLY A 5 63.55 -51.57 -13.85
N ASP A 6 63.75 -50.28 -13.58
CA ASP A 6 63.79 -49.14 -14.50
C ASP A 6 64.78 -49.22 -15.68
N LEU A 7 64.53 -48.44 -16.76
CA LEU A 7 65.30 -47.23 -17.14
C LEU A 7 65.23 -46.88 -18.65
N HIS A 8 64.95 -45.59 -18.89
CA HIS A 8 65.49 -44.70 -19.94
C HIS A 8 65.04 -44.82 -21.41
N GLY A 9 64.71 -43.67 -22.00
CA GLY A 9 64.63 -43.49 -23.46
C GLY A 9 63.88 -42.24 -23.90
N ASP A 10 64.63 -41.22 -24.28
CA ASP A 10 64.27 -39.87 -24.73
C ASP A 10 63.15 -39.67 -25.79
N ASN A 11 62.60 -38.44 -25.70
CA ASN A 11 61.86 -37.64 -26.70
C ASN A 11 62.63 -37.54 -28.07
N PRO A 12 62.06 -37.11 -29.23
CA PRO A 12 60.77 -36.44 -29.40
C PRO A 12 59.88 -36.89 -30.56
N ARG A 13 58.58 -36.67 -30.35
CA ARG A 13 57.53 -36.79 -31.36
C ARG A 13 57.56 -35.61 -32.34
N ALA A 14 57.58 -35.96 -33.62
CA ALA A 14 56.95 -35.18 -34.68
C ALA A 14 55.46 -34.93 -34.36
N ASN A 15 54.92 -33.77 -34.71
CA ASN A 15 53.64 -33.73 -35.41
C ASN A 15 53.39 -32.38 -36.08
N GLU A 16 53.05 -32.47 -37.35
CA GLU A 16 52.52 -31.44 -38.22
C GLU A 16 51.10 -31.01 -37.83
N SER A 17 50.81 -29.74 -38.12
CA SER A 17 49.59 -29.19 -38.71
C SER A 17 48.24 -29.86 -38.43
N LEU A 18 47.37 -29.15 -37.70
CA LEU A 18 45.93 -29.14 -37.98
C LEU A 18 45.38 -27.72 -37.79
N MET A 19 45.14 -27.04 -38.92
CA MET A 19 44.31 -25.84 -38.96
C MET A 19 42.88 -26.17 -38.52
N SER A 20 42.40 -25.47 -37.49
CA SER A 20 40.99 -25.45 -37.11
C SER A 20 40.52 -23.99 -37.09
N LEU A 21 39.72 -23.65 -38.09
CA LEU A 21 39.03 -22.36 -38.21
C LEU A 21 38.12 -22.14 -36.98
N ARG A 22 38.14 -20.91 -36.44
CA ARG A 22 37.18 -20.42 -35.45
C ARG A 22 36.52 -19.11 -35.92
N PRO A 23 35.28 -18.83 -35.47
CA PRO A 23 34.30 -18.02 -36.19
C PRO A 23 34.46 -16.51 -35.97
N ILE A 24 33.97 -15.74 -36.94
CA ILE A 24 33.78 -14.29 -36.88
C ILE A 24 32.70 -13.95 -35.82
N PRO A 25 32.94 -13.07 -34.84
CA PRO A 25 31.90 -12.55 -33.96
C PRO A 25 31.27 -11.25 -34.50
N ASP A 26 29.94 -11.18 -34.41
CA ASP A 26 29.03 -10.11 -34.86
C ASP A 26 29.26 -8.72 -34.25
N PRO A 27 28.91 -7.63 -34.98
CA PRO A 27 29.03 -6.25 -34.54
C PRO A 27 27.80 -5.82 -33.73
N ALA A 28 27.61 -6.40 -32.55
CA ALA A 28 26.56 -5.97 -31.62
C ALA A 28 27.01 -6.12 -30.17
N ARG A 29 28.09 -5.41 -29.80
CA ARG A 29 28.49 -5.23 -28.40
C ARG A 29 28.51 -3.74 -28.09
N SER A 30 27.37 -3.30 -27.57
CA SER A 30 27.21 -2.24 -26.58
C SER A 30 28.42 -1.32 -26.40
N ALA A 31 28.27 -0.09 -26.89
CA ALA A 31 29.07 1.05 -26.50
C ALA A 31 29.07 1.16 -24.96
N GLN A 32 30.18 0.78 -24.35
CA GLN A 32 30.49 1.21 -22.98
C GLN A 32 31.02 2.63 -23.07
N PRO A 33 30.52 3.58 -22.26
CA PRO A 33 31.20 4.85 -22.10
C PRO A 33 32.49 4.54 -21.33
N SER A 34 33.59 4.49 -22.06
CA SER A 34 34.92 4.52 -21.48
C SER A 34 35.03 5.83 -20.70
N GLY A 35 34.79 5.78 -19.39
CA GLY A 35 35.08 6.89 -18.49
C GLY A 35 36.57 7.20 -18.64
N LEU A 36 36.87 8.35 -19.26
CA LEU A 36 38.22 8.84 -19.43
C LEU A 36 38.76 9.23 -18.04
N SER A 37 39.28 8.28 -17.27
CA SER A 37 40.24 8.62 -16.21
C SER A 37 41.50 9.09 -16.91
N LEU A 38 41.68 10.41 -17.01
CA LEU A 38 42.92 10.96 -17.53
C LEU A 38 44.06 10.44 -16.64
N PRO A 39 45.09 9.79 -17.21
CA PRO A 39 46.28 9.30 -16.50
C PRO A 39 46.97 10.32 -15.58
N VAL A 40 46.58 11.59 -15.66
CA VAL A 40 47.17 12.77 -15.04
C VAL A 40 46.80 12.91 -13.55
N GLU A 41 45.66 12.40 -13.07
CA GLU A 41 45.23 12.62 -11.67
C GLU A 41 46.22 12.07 -10.63
N ARG A 42 46.92 10.98 -10.96
CA ARG A 42 47.95 10.37 -10.10
C ARG A 42 49.17 11.28 -9.85
N HIS A 43 49.35 12.30 -10.68
CA HIS A 43 50.44 13.27 -10.61
C HIS A 43 50.02 14.56 -9.90
N LEU A 44 48.76 14.66 -9.45
CA LEU A 44 48.18 15.84 -8.81
C LEU A 44 47.98 15.66 -7.29
N SER A 45 48.65 14.68 -6.69
CA SER A 45 48.58 14.40 -5.26
C SER A 45 49.81 14.89 -4.49
N CYS A 46 49.57 15.38 -3.28
CA CYS A 46 50.57 15.81 -2.34
C CYS A 46 51.22 14.60 -1.66
N PRO A 47 52.56 14.45 -1.68
CA PRO A 47 53.24 13.29 -1.08
C PRO A 47 53.26 13.33 0.46
N ILE A 48 52.77 14.40 1.09
CA ILE A 48 52.71 14.52 2.56
C ILE A 48 51.35 14.05 3.09
N CYS A 49 50.25 14.57 2.54
CA CYS A 49 48.89 14.19 2.96
C CYS A 49 48.31 13.05 2.13
N ASN A 50 48.93 12.70 1.00
CA ASN A 50 48.47 11.72 0.02
C ASN A 50 47.10 12.03 -0.61
N ASP A 51 46.66 13.28 -0.52
CA ASP A 51 45.45 13.80 -1.16
C ASP A 51 45.78 14.71 -2.35
N LEU A 52 44.78 15.07 -3.15
CA LEU A 52 44.91 16.13 -4.17
C LEU A 52 45.45 17.41 -3.52
N PHE A 53 46.27 18.15 -4.27
CA PHE A 53 46.82 19.39 -3.73
C PHE A 53 45.69 20.37 -3.34
N LEU A 54 45.83 20.97 -2.15
CA LEU A 54 45.06 22.13 -1.72
C LEU A 54 46.02 23.30 -1.65
N ASP A 55 45.75 24.37 -2.38
CA ASP A 55 46.66 25.49 -2.62
C ASP A 55 48.06 24.98 -3.01
N PRO A 56 48.23 24.33 -4.19
CA PRO A 56 49.48 23.71 -4.58
C PRO A 56 50.60 24.74 -4.61
N VAL A 57 51.74 24.45 -3.97
CA VAL A 57 52.96 25.24 -4.06
C VAL A 57 54.06 24.40 -4.69
N THR A 58 54.84 24.98 -5.60
CA THR A 58 55.95 24.29 -6.28
C THR A 58 57.28 24.88 -5.83
N THR A 59 58.12 24.03 -5.24
CA THR A 59 59.45 24.39 -4.77
C THR A 59 60.44 24.63 -5.91
N CYS A 60 61.56 25.30 -5.64
CA CYS A 60 62.60 25.57 -6.65
C CYS A 60 63.26 24.29 -7.19
N CYS A 61 63.15 23.16 -6.48
CA CYS A 61 63.60 21.85 -6.93
C CYS A 61 62.53 21.10 -7.75
N GLY A 62 61.37 21.72 -8.03
CA GLY A 62 60.31 21.19 -8.88
C GLY A 62 59.27 20.30 -8.18
N HIS A 63 59.45 19.98 -6.89
CA HIS A 63 58.44 19.21 -6.14
C HIS A 63 57.30 20.10 -5.68
N SER A 64 56.08 19.55 -5.74
CA SER A 64 54.86 20.26 -5.34
C SER A 64 54.22 19.65 -4.10
N PHE A 65 53.60 20.50 -3.27
CA PHE A 65 52.95 20.15 -2.00
C PHE A 65 51.74 21.05 -1.77
N CYS A 66 50.83 20.68 -0.87
CA CYS A 66 49.85 21.65 -0.36
C CYS A 66 50.58 22.75 0.43
N LYS A 67 50.16 24.01 0.31
CA LYS A 67 50.76 25.14 1.04
C LYS A 67 50.88 24.85 2.55
N ALA A 68 49.79 24.35 3.14
CA ALA A 68 49.76 23.97 4.56
C ALA A 68 50.73 22.83 4.92
N CYS A 69 50.91 21.86 4.02
CA CYS A 69 51.83 20.73 4.23
C CYS A 69 53.28 21.18 4.20
N LEU A 70 53.64 22.05 3.24
CA LEU A 70 55.00 22.60 3.15
C LEU A 70 55.31 23.54 4.34
N ASN A 71 54.37 24.39 4.72
CA ASN A 71 54.52 25.30 5.87
C ASN A 71 54.75 24.53 7.17
N ARG A 72 53.98 23.46 7.38
CA ARG A 72 54.15 22.60 8.55
C ARG A 72 55.52 21.93 8.55
N ASN A 73 56.01 21.45 7.41
CA ASN A 73 57.36 20.89 7.31
C ASN A 73 58.45 21.92 7.62
N ALA A 74 58.30 23.16 7.12
CA ALA A 74 59.22 24.26 7.38
C ALA A 74 59.28 24.66 8.88
N MET A 75 58.21 24.42 9.65
CA MET A 75 58.23 24.64 11.11
C MET A 75 59.08 23.64 11.89
N TYR A 76 59.31 22.44 11.35
CA TYR A 76 60.01 21.35 12.05
C TYR A 76 61.32 20.92 11.38
N SER A 77 61.73 21.57 10.29
CA SER A 77 62.95 21.24 9.53
C SER A 77 63.65 22.50 9.02
N ASP A 78 64.92 22.39 8.62
CA ASP A 78 65.78 23.51 8.15
C ASP A 78 65.36 24.06 6.76
N ASN A 79 64.08 24.41 6.59
CA ASN A 79 63.48 24.87 5.34
C ASN A 79 63.94 24.01 4.15
N SER A 80 63.76 22.69 4.24
CA SER A 80 64.18 21.77 3.17
C SER A 80 62.98 21.17 2.46
N CYS A 81 63.16 20.82 1.19
CA CYS A 81 62.15 20.11 0.41
C CYS A 81 61.85 18.76 1.09
N PRO A 82 60.58 18.46 1.42
CA PRO A 82 60.19 17.20 2.05
C PRO A 82 60.57 15.95 1.24
N THR A 83 60.74 16.07 -0.08
CA THR A 83 61.01 14.94 -0.97
C THR A 83 62.51 14.75 -1.24
N CYS A 84 63.23 15.82 -1.65
CA CYS A 84 64.65 15.71 -2.05
C CYS A 84 65.63 16.37 -1.08
N ARG A 85 65.15 16.97 0.02
CA ARG A 85 65.93 17.66 1.07
C ARG A 85 66.73 18.87 0.61
N GLN A 86 66.52 19.36 -0.61
CA GLN A 86 67.14 20.61 -1.09
C GLN A 86 66.63 21.81 -0.28
N HIS A 87 67.53 22.71 0.14
CA HIS A 87 67.17 23.90 0.91
C HIS A 87 66.31 24.88 0.10
N LEU A 88 65.28 25.42 0.75
CA LEU A 88 64.28 26.32 0.21
C LEU A 88 64.55 27.72 0.76
N SER A 89 65.06 28.61 -0.09
CA SER A 89 65.38 30.00 0.30
C SER A 89 64.14 30.83 0.67
N ARG A 90 62.96 30.44 0.18
CA ARG A 90 61.66 31.00 0.55
C ARG A 90 60.55 29.97 0.35
N ILE A 91 59.47 30.11 1.09
CA ILE A 91 58.25 29.33 0.84
C ILE A 91 57.60 29.90 -0.44
N PRO A 92 57.33 29.07 -1.47
CA PRO A 92 56.73 29.54 -2.72
C PRO A 92 55.26 29.91 -2.54
N GLU A 93 54.81 30.84 -3.38
CA GLU A 93 53.38 31.12 -3.53
C GLU A 93 52.66 30.01 -4.30
N VAL A 94 51.33 30.07 -4.30
CA VAL A 94 50.47 29.11 -4.98
C VAL A 94 50.82 29.05 -6.47
N ASN A 95 51.01 27.83 -6.96
CA ASN A 95 51.17 27.54 -8.38
C ASN A 95 49.78 27.59 -9.03
N VAL A 96 49.46 28.76 -9.58
CA VAL A 96 48.19 29.06 -10.25
C VAL A 96 47.86 28.11 -11.40
N ILE A 97 48.86 27.48 -12.03
CA ILE A 97 48.65 26.50 -13.10
C ILE A 97 48.17 25.16 -12.53
N LEU A 98 48.82 24.67 -11.47
CA LEU A 98 48.36 23.46 -10.79
C LEU A 98 46.98 23.67 -10.15
N GLU A 99 46.75 24.86 -9.58
CA GLU A 99 45.44 25.25 -9.04
C GLU A 99 44.36 25.25 -10.12
N GLY A 100 44.62 25.85 -11.29
CA GLY A 100 43.69 25.81 -12.44
C GLY A 100 43.38 24.39 -12.91
N LEU A 101 44.40 23.52 -13.02
CA LEU A 101 44.19 22.12 -13.39
C LEU A 101 43.34 21.34 -12.37
N LEU A 102 43.47 21.65 -11.08
CA LEU A 102 42.65 21.04 -10.02
C LEU A 102 41.21 21.55 -10.06
N GLN A 103 41.01 22.83 -10.39
CA GLN A 103 39.69 23.41 -10.60
C GLN A 103 39.00 22.78 -11.83
N ASP A 104 39.69 22.64 -12.95
CA ASP A 104 39.16 21.97 -14.16
C ASP A 104 38.79 20.51 -13.89
N LEU A 105 39.62 19.80 -13.12
CA LEU A 105 39.35 18.42 -12.68
C LEU A 105 38.13 18.36 -11.75
N HIS A 106 37.98 19.32 -10.83
CA HIS A 106 36.82 19.43 -9.97
C HIS A 106 35.54 19.71 -10.78
N GLN A 107 35.62 20.63 -11.74
CA GLN A 107 34.53 21.00 -12.65
C GLN A 107 34.11 19.80 -13.53
N ALA A 108 35.07 19.08 -14.10
CA ALA A 108 34.80 17.86 -14.88
C ALA A 108 34.13 16.77 -14.03
N ARG A 109 34.47 16.65 -12.74
CA ARG A 109 33.79 15.74 -11.80
C ARG A 109 32.36 16.18 -11.49
N LEU A 110 32.12 17.48 -11.36
CA LEU A 110 30.78 18.04 -11.15
C LEU A 110 29.88 17.82 -12.37
N GLU A 111 30.41 18.02 -13.58
CA GLU A 111 29.70 17.83 -14.85
C GLU A 111 29.38 16.34 -15.09
N ALA A 112 30.31 15.43 -14.81
CA ALA A 112 30.08 13.99 -14.86
C ALA A 112 29.03 13.53 -13.83
N ARG A 113 28.96 14.18 -12.66
CA ARG A 113 27.98 13.92 -11.60
C ARG A 113 26.60 14.51 -11.92
N GLY A 114 26.54 15.63 -12.65
CA GLY A 114 25.31 16.28 -13.12
C GLY A 114 24.56 15.45 -14.18
N GLN A 115 25.28 14.78 -15.07
CA GLN A 115 24.68 13.92 -16.13
C GLN A 115 24.03 12.63 -15.60
N MET A 116 24.22 12.29 -14.31
CA MET A 116 23.62 11.12 -13.66
C MET A 116 22.41 11.48 -12.77
N ALA A 117 22.02 12.76 -12.72
CA ALA A 117 21.01 13.26 -11.77
C ALA A 117 19.56 13.17 -12.26
N GLU A 118 19.28 12.89 -13.54
CA GLU A 118 17.91 12.90 -14.08
C GLU A 118 17.20 11.51 -14.08
N GLY A 119 17.78 10.49 -13.44
CA GLY A 119 17.41 9.09 -13.71
C GLY A 119 16.73 8.23 -12.63
N SER A 120 16.47 8.68 -11.39
CA SER A 120 15.82 7.77 -10.42
C SER A 120 15.15 8.45 -9.21
N ALA A 121 13.91 8.90 -9.40
CA ALA A 121 12.98 9.08 -8.29
C ALA A 121 12.50 7.70 -7.79
N GLY A 122 12.86 7.34 -6.56
CA GLY A 122 12.20 6.23 -5.84
C GLY A 122 13.10 5.11 -5.28
N ARG A 123 14.42 5.15 -5.47
CA ARG A 123 15.34 4.35 -4.66
C ARG A 123 16.08 5.26 -3.68
N PRO A 124 16.29 4.85 -2.41
CA PRO A 124 17.29 5.50 -1.56
C PRO A 124 18.58 5.57 -2.36
N ARG A 125 19.20 6.74 -2.47
CA ARG A 125 20.46 6.86 -3.18
C ARG A 125 21.41 5.90 -2.50
N GLU A 126 21.97 4.96 -3.26
CA GLU A 126 22.91 4.01 -2.66
C GLU A 126 24.14 4.78 -2.21
N VAL A 127 24.28 4.94 -0.90
CA VAL A 127 25.46 5.57 -0.29
C VAL A 127 26.68 4.72 -0.64
N VAL A 128 27.67 5.35 -1.25
CA VAL A 128 28.93 4.70 -1.66
C VAL A 128 30.00 4.91 -0.59
N CYS A 129 31.06 4.11 -0.66
CA CYS A 129 32.20 4.24 0.23
C CYS A 129 33.11 5.39 -0.19
N ASP A 130 33.40 6.30 0.74
CA ASP A 130 34.21 7.50 0.51
C ASP A 130 35.73 7.19 0.42
N VAL A 131 36.14 6.01 0.89
CA VAL A 131 37.56 5.60 0.96
C VAL A 131 37.97 4.78 -0.28
N CYS A 132 37.02 4.30 -1.09
CA CYS A 132 37.35 3.55 -2.30
C CYS A 132 38.03 4.45 -3.34
N ILE A 133 39.27 4.08 -3.71
CA ILE A 133 40.01 4.72 -4.78
C ILE A 133 39.74 3.93 -6.08
N GLY A 134 39.18 4.60 -7.10
CA GLY A 134 38.96 4.04 -8.45
C GLY A 134 37.48 4.03 -8.91
N PRO A 135 37.21 3.79 -10.22
CA PRO A 135 35.85 3.74 -10.75
C PRO A 135 35.10 2.53 -10.20
N GLY A 136 34.01 2.78 -9.47
CA GLY A 136 33.21 1.75 -8.80
C GLY A 136 33.39 1.72 -7.28
N ALA A 137 33.20 2.87 -6.63
CA ALA A 137 33.11 2.93 -5.18
C ALA A 137 32.05 1.92 -4.70
N ARG A 138 32.49 0.98 -3.86
CA ARG A 138 31.61 -0.07 -3.34
C ARG A 138 30.53 0.56 -2.48
N LYS A 139 29.33 -0.05 -2.49
CA LYS A 139 28.24 0.32 -1.58
C LYS A 139 28.74 0.39 -0.14
N ALA A 140 28.41 1.48 0.54
CA ALA A 140 28.69 1.64 1.94
C ALA A 140 27.85 0.66 2.76
N LEU A 141 28.49 0.02 3.73
CA LEU A 141 27.82 -0.82 4.70
C LEU A 141 27.42 -0.02 5.94
N MET A 142 28.30 0.89 6.38
CA MET A 142 28.08 1.73 7.56
C MET A 142 28.71 3.11 7.36
N SER A 143 28.14 4.12 8.01
CA SER A 143 28.73 5.46 8.12
C SER A 143 29.22 5.72 9.54
N CYS A 144 30.36 6.38 9.66
CA CYS A 144 30.94 6.80 10.93
C CYS A 144 30.56 8.25 11.20
N LEU A 145 29.82 8.51 12.28
CA LEU A 145 29.37 9.88 12.60
C LEU A 145 30.47 10.79 13.15
N VAL A 146 31.63 10.24 13.50
CA VAL A 146 32.79 11.00 13.98
C VAL A 146 33.74 11.32 12.82
N CYS A 147 34.01 10.34 11.95
CA CYS A 147 34.84 10.56 10.77
C CYS A 147 34.11 11.32 9.66
N LEU A 148 32.77 11.32 9.69
CA LEU A 148 31.91 11.82 8.62
C LEU A 148 32.20 11.15 7.27
N LEU A 149 32.48 9.85 7.33
CA LEU A 149 32.75 9.02 6.15
C LEU A 149 31.93 7.73 6.18
N SER A 150 31.62 7.24 5.00
CA SER A 150 30.92 6.00 4.69
C SER A 150 31.90 4.92 4.23
N TYR A 151 31.75 3.72 4.78
CA TYR A 151 32.69 2.62 4.61
C TYR A 151 32.01 1.41 3.99
N CYS A 152 32.56 0.88 2.90
CA CYS A 152 32.29 -0.49 2.45
C CYS A 152 32.89 -1.48 3.45
N ARG A 153 32.49 -2.75 3.37
CA ARG A 153 32.96 -3.82 4.27
C ARG A 153 34.48 -3.84 4.48
N ALA A 154 35.27 -3.83 3.40
CA ALA A 154 36.73 -3.89 3.50
C ALA A 154 37.36 -2.68 4.22
N HIS A 155 36.87 -1.47 3.96
CA HIS A 155 37.37 -0.26 4.63
C HIS A 155 36.83 -0.13 6.05
N LEU A 156 35.65 -0.69 6.33
CA LEU A 156 35.10 -0.76 7.68
C LEU A 156 35.93 -1.69 8.57
N GLU A 157 36.41 -2.82 8.04
CA GLU A 157 37.32 -3.71 8.77
C GLU A 157 38.63 -3.00 9.14
N GLY A 158 39.18 -2.19 8.24
CA GLY A 158 40.35 -1.34 8.50
C GLY A 158 40.11 -0.20 9.49
N HIS A 159 38.89 0.34 9.53
CA HIS A 159 38.47 1.32 10.51
C HIS A 159 38.39 0.70 11.91
N ASN A 160 37.68 -0.43 12.05
CA ASN A 160 37.47 -1.13 13.31
C ASN A 160 38.73 -1.81 13.88
N SER A 161 39.70 -2.15 13.03
CA SER A 161 40.95 -2.79 13.47
C SER A 161 41.86 -1.84 14.26
N ARG A 162 41.73 -0.51 14.07
CA ARG A 162 42.51 0.50 14.79
C ARG A 162 41.89 0.82 16.13
N ASN A 163 42.60 0.56 17.23
CA ASN A 163 42.11 0.76 18.60
C ASN A 163 41.56 2.17 18.87
N ARG A 164 42.16 3.21 18.27
CA ARG A 164 41.71 4.62 18.44
C ARG A 164 40.35 4.91 17.80
N LEU A 165 39.93 4.13 16.80
CA LEU A 165 38.70 4.36 16.04
C LEU A 165 37.53 3.49 16.51
N ARG A 166 37.80 2.47 17.35
CA ARG A 166 36.78 1.55 17.87
C ARG A 166 35.66 2.22 18.66
N GLY A 167 35.95 3.38 19.26
CA GLY A 167 34.96 4.16 20.00
C GLY A 167 34.04 5.01 19.12
N HIS A 168 34.28 5.09 17.81
CA HIS A 168 33.46 5.91 16.94
C HIS A 168 32.08 5.29 16.71
N ARG A 169 31.04 6.13 16.68
CA ARG A 169 29.67 5.68 16.45
C ARG A 169 29.44 5.33 14.98
N MET A 170 29.20 4.05 14.72
CA MET A 170 28.82 3.53 13.40
C MET A 170 27.30 3.38 13.28
N VAL A 171 26.73 3.85 12.19
CA VAL A 171 25.29 3.77 11.88
C VAL A 171 25.06 3.26 10.46
N ALA A 172 23.82 2.93 10.14
CA ALA A 172 23.42 2.62 8.76
C ALA A 172 23.83 3.78 7.82
N PRO A 173 24.12 3.50 6.53
CA PRO A 173 24.67 4.51 5.63
C PRO A 173 23.81 5.78 5.56
N VAL A 174 24.44 6.93 5.74
CA VAL A 174 23.80 8.25 5.72
C VAL A 174 24.16 8.95 4.41
N GLU A 175 23.15 9.43 3.68
CA GLU A 175 23.36 10.05 2.35
C GLU A 175 24.16 11.36 2.41
N ASN A 176 23.83 12.26 3.35
CA ASN A 176 24.51 13.55 3.51
C ASN A 176 25.24 13.60 4.86
N LEU A 177 26.48 13.12 4.91
CA LEU A 177 27.31 13.23 6.11
C LEU A 177 27.86 14.65 6.31
N ASP A 178 27.99 15.43 5.23
CA ASP A 178 28.50 16.81 5.27
C ASP A 178 27.61 17.73 6.12
N ASP A 179 26.29 17.50 6.16
CA ASP A 179 25.32 18.25 6.98
C ASP A 179 25.57 18.09 8.49
N ARG A 180 26.43 17.14 8.88
CA ARG A 180 26.82 16.88 10.27
C ARG A 180 28.16 17.53 10.62
N ALA A 181 28.78 18.24 9.68
CA ALA A 181 29.92 19.11 9.95
C ALA A 181 29.45 20.55 10.17
N CYS A 182 30.11 21.26 11.08
CA CYS A 182 29.94 22.69 11.22
C CYS A 182 30.40 23.38 9.93
N PRO A 183 29.56 24.24 9.31
CA PRO A 183 29.90 24.88 8.05
C PRO A 183 31.09 25.84 8.16
N GLU A 184 31.32 26.44 9.33
CA GLU A 184 32.44 27.37 9.53
C GLU A 184 33.74 26.67 9.92
N HIS A 185 33.65 25.58 10.71
CA HIS A 185 34.83 24.95 11.30
C HIS A 185 35.19 23.59 10.69
N GLY A 186 34.31 23.00 9.86
CA GLY A 186 34.48 21.66 9.30
C GLY A 186 34.54 20.53 10.34
N ARG A 187 34.14 20.81 11.59
CA ARG A 187 34.18 19.86 12.73
C ARG A 187 32.83 19.16 12.91
N PRO A 188 32.78 17.91 13.38
CA PRO A 188 31.52 17.24 13.70
C PRO A 188 30.65 18.03 14.70
N LEU A 189 29.34 18.01 14.48
CA LEU A 189 28.34 18.61 15.36
C LEU A 189 28.00 17.66 16.52
N GLU A 190 28.83 17.66 17.56
CA GLU A 190 28.74 16.74 18.72
C GLU A 190 27.95 17.33 19.91
N LEU A 191 27.66 18.63 19.87
CA LEU A 191 26.98 19.36 20.94
C LEU A 191 25.64 19.95 20.49
N TYR A 192 24.76 20.20 21.44
CA TYR A 192 23.45 20.81 21.24
C TYR A 192 23.30 22.02 22.16
N CYS A 193 23.01 23.19 21.57
CA CYS A 193 22.70 24.40 22.34
C CYS A 193 21.18 24.51 22.49
N ARG A 194 20.69 24.42 23.73
CA ARG A 194 19.24 24.49 24.04
C ARG A 194 18.67 25.87 23.79
N ASP A 195 19.43 26.92 24.08
CA ASP A 195 18.99 28.31 23.88
C ASP A 195 18.75 28.65 22.40
N SER A 196 19.54 28.06 21.50
CA SER A 196 19.44 28.30 20.06
C SER A 196 18.79 27.17 19.26
N ASP A 197 18.40 26.09 19.95
CA ASP A 197 17.80 24.86 19.42
C ASP A 197 18.55 24.29 18.20
N ARG A 198 19.88 24.24 18.27
CA ARG A 198 20.76 23.84 17.15
C ARG A 198 21.91 22.96 17.60
N CYS A 199 22.31 22.04 16.71
CA CYS A 199 23.55 21.29 16.86
C CYS A 199 24.75 22.18 16.51
N ILE A 200 25.79 22.15 17.33
CA ILE A 200 27.00 22.97 17.21
C ILE A 200 28.26 22.09 17.38
N CYS A 201 29.40 22.58 16.89
CA CYS A 201 30.70 21.94 17.18
C CYS A 201 31.35 22.55 18.42
N VAL A 202 32.43 21.93 18.91
CA VAL A 202 33.17 22.40 20.10
C VAL A 202 33.71 23.83 20.00
N LEU A 203 34.00 24.33 18.80
CA LEU A 203 34.51 25.69 18.59
C LEU A 203 33.40 26.75 18.60
N CYS A 204 32.14 26.34 18.49
CA CYS A 204 30.98 27.24 18.50
C CYS A 204 30.38 27.41 19.90
N VAL A 205 31.02 26.87 20.95
CA VAL A 205 30.53 26.98 22.32
C VAL A 205 30.81 28.39 22.83
N GLU A 206 29.75 29.10 23.21
CA GLU A 206 29.82 30.43 23.82
C GLU A 206 29.60 30.34 25.35
N GLU A 207 30.29 31.20 26.11
CA GLU A 207 30.11 31.27 27.56
C GLU A 207 28.69 31.69 27.94
N GLY A 208 28.13 31.03 28.95
CA GLY A 208 26.80 31.35 29.50
C GLY A 208 25.61 30.71 28.78
N ARG A 209 25.80 29.97 27.69
CA ARG A 209 24.74 29.20 27.02
C ARG A 209 24.59 27.78 27.58
N GLU A 210 23.36 27.27 27.62
CA GLU A 210 23.08 25.88 27.99
C GLU A 210 23.43 24.95 26.82
N VAL A 211 24.55 24.24 26.96
CA VAL A 211 25.05 23.29 25.95
C VAL A 211 25.17 21.89 26.56
N VAL A 212 24.62 20.90 25.86
CA VAL A 212 24.67 19.48 26.23
C VAL A 212 25.22 18.65 25.06
N SER A 213 25.55 17.38 25.27
CA SER A 213 25.89 16.49 24.15
C SER A 213 24.65 16.19 23.31
N VAL A 214 24.85 15.96 22.00
CA VAL A 214 23.77 15.56 21.09
C VAL A 214 23.13 14.25 21.55
N GLU A 215 23.90 13.29 22.07
CA GLU A 215 23.35 12.04 22.61
C GLU A 215 22.34 12.26 23.74
N LYS A 216 22.68 13.14 24.69
CA LYS A 216 21.82 13.41 25.85
C LYS A 216 20.53 14.09 25.42
N GLU A 217 20.62 15.14 24.61
CA GLU A 217 19.43 15.84 24.12
C GLU A 217 18.55 14.92 23.25
N TRP A 218 19.18 14.10 22.42
CA TRP A 218 18.47 13.11 21.61
C TRP A 218 17.72 12.08 22.47
N GLU A 219 18.31 11.59 23.55
CA GLU A 219 17.62 10.67 24.47
C GLU A 219 16.40 11.32 25.12
N GLU A 220 16.54 12.56 25.60
CA GLU A 220 15.44 13.32 26.21
C GLU A 220 14.30 13.59 25.21
N LYS A 221 14.61 14.17 24.03
CA LYS A 221 13.60 14.46 23.00
C LYS A 221 12.96 13.18 22.45
N ARG A 222 13.73 12.09 22.27
CA ARG A 222 13.19 10.78 21.88
C ARG A 222 12.25 10.21 22.94
N GLY A 223 12.58 10.35 24.22
CA GLY A 223 11.70 9.97 25.32
C GLY A 223 10.36 10.70 25.28
N GLN A 224 10.38 12.02 25.03
CA GLN A 224 9.16 12.82 24.86
C GLN A 224 8.31 12.34 23.69
N LEU A 225 8.93 12.05 22.53
CA LEU A 225 8.22 11.51 21.36
C LEU A 225 7.58 10.16 21.65
N ASN A 226 8.31 9.24 22.28
CA ASN A 226 7.78 7.93 22.66
C ASN A 226 6.60 8.04 23.65
N TYR A 227 6.69 8.96 24.62
CA TYR A 227 5.59 9.22 25.55
C TYR A 227 4.33 9.74 24.83
N LEU A 228 4.50 10.69 23.90
CA LEU A 228 3.40 11.22 23.10
C LEU A 228 2.77 10.13 22.22
N GLU A 229 3.59 9.27 21.61
CA GLU A 229 3.13 8.15 20.81
C GLU A 229 2.23 7.21 21.65
N VAL A 230 2.71 6.76 22.81
CA VAL A 230 1.93 5.90 23.72
C VAL A 230 0.64 6.60 24.17
N THR A 231 0.71 7.90 24.47
CA THR A 231 -0.44 8.71 24.87
C THR A 231 -1.51 8.75 23.78
N PHE A 232 -1.10 8.97 22.53
CA PHE A 232 -2.01 8.97 21.38
C PHE A 232 -2.56 7.59 21.08
N GLN A 233 -1.75 6.53 21.12
CA GLN A 233 -2.22 5.15 20.96
C GLN A 233 -3.28 4.80 22.03
N GLY A 234 -3.04 5.14 23.29
CA GLY A 234 -4.03 4.98 24.37
C GLY A 234 -5.29 5.83 24.16
N GLY A 235 -5.13 7.05 23.65
CA GLY A 235 -6.24 7.94 23.28
C GLY A 235 -7.13 7.40 22.17
N ILE A 236 -6.53 6.71 21.18
CA ILE A 236 -7.23 6.01 20.11
C ILE A 236 -8.00 4.81 20.68
N ALA A 237 -7.35 3.99 21.51
CA ALA A 237 -7.98 2.82 22.13
C ALA A 237 -9.21 3.20 22.97
N ARG A 238 -9.11 4.24 23.82
CA ARG A 238 -10.25 4.75 24.60
C ARG A 238 -11.41 5.20 23.73
N ARG A 239 -11.14 5.93 22.63
CA ARG A 239 -12.18 6.38 21.70
C ARG A 239 -12.83 5.21 20.95
N ARG A 240 -12.07 4.19 20.55
CA ARG A 240 -12.61 2.97 19.93
C ARG A 240 -13.55 2.22 20.88
N ASN A 241 -13.17 2.06 22.14
CA ASN A 241 -14.03 1.46 23.16
C ASN A 241 -15.32 2.26 23.34
N LYS A 242 -15.22 3.60 23.40
CA LYS A 242 -16.41 4.44 23.55
C LYS A 242 -17.37 4.33 22.36
N LEU A 243 -16.84 4.25 21.14
CA LEU A 243 -17.64 3.99 19.95
C LEU A 243 -18.34 2.63 20.01
N GLN A 244 -17.68 1.60 20.54
CA GLN A 244 -18.27 0.28 20.72
C GLN A 244 -19.42 0.29 21.74
N GLU A 245 -19.24 0.98 22.88
CA GLU A 245 -20.30 1.18 23.88
C GLU A 245 -21.53 1.91 23.30
N ILE A 246 -21.30 2.96 22.52
CA ILE A 246 -22.41 3.70 21.87
C ILE A 246 -23.15 2.79 20.89
N ARG A 247 -22.41 2.02 20.08
CA ARG A 247 -23.02 1.06 19.13
C ARG A 247 -23.83 -0.02 19.83
N SER A 248 -23.34 -0.58 20.94
CA SER A 248 -24.09 -1.58 21.69
C SER A 248 -25.33 -0.98 22.35
N SER A 249 -25.24 0.24 22.90
CA SER A 249 -26.39 0.95 23.46
C SER A 249 -27.48 1.23 22.42
N ILE A 250 -27.11 1.70 21.22
CA ILE A 250 -28.05 1.91 20.11
C ILE A 250 -28.72 0.60 19.73
N ARG A 251 -27.95 -0.49 19.63
CA ARG A 251 -28.50 -1.81 19.29
C ARG A 251 -29.55 -2.27 20.32
N VAL A 252 -29.23 -2.18 21.62
CA VAL A 252 -30.16 -2.55 22.69
C VAL A 252 -31.45 -1.72 22.62
N SER A 253 -31.33 -0.40 22.39
CA SER A 253 -32.50 0.47 22.23
C SER A 253 -33.36 0.08 21.02
N GLN A 254 -32.72 -0.22 19.87
CA GLN A 254 -33.42 -0.68 18.68
C GLN A 254 -34.12 -2.03 18.88
N ASP A 255 -33.46 -2.98 19.54
CA ASP A 255 -34.04 -4.29 19.85
C ASP A 255 -35.25 -4.14 20.79
N HIS A 256 -35.16 -3.24 21.78
CA HIS A 256 -36.29 -2.92 22.67
C HIS A 256 -37.48 -2.33 21.91
N LEU A 257 -37.26 -1.29 21.09
CA LEU A 257 -38.31 -0.68 20.27
C LEU A 257 -38.95 -1.68 19.29
N ARG A 258 -38.16 -2.62 18.74
CA ARG A 258 -38.69 -3.71 17.89
C ARG A 258 -39.56 -4.68 18.67
N SER A 259 -39.16 -5.04 19.90
CA SER A 259 -39.96 -5.88 20.79
C SER A 259 -41.29 -5.21 21.10
N GLU A 260 -41.28 -3.96 21.57
CA GLU A 260 -42.50 -3.21 21.89
C GLU A 260 -43.42 -3.09 20.68
N ARG A 261 -42.87 -2.83 19.49
CA ARG A 261 -43.65 -2.81 18.25
C ARG A 261 -44.31 -4.15 17.97
N THR A 262 -43.59 -5.25 18.17
CA THR A 262 -44.11 -6.61 17.94
C THR A 262 -45.21 -6.94 18.94
N ASP A 263 -45.07 -6.52 20.20
CA ASP A 263 -46.09 -6.71 21.24
C ASP A 263 -47.37 -5.92 20.92
N ILE A 264 -47.22 -4.65 20.51
CA ILE A 264 -48.35 -3.81 20.06
C ILE A 264 -49.04 -4.44 18.85
N ASP A 265 -48.28 -4.85 17.83
CA ASP A 265 -48.84 -5.43 16.62
C ASP A 265 -49.55 -6.77 16.90
N GLY A 266 -48.97 -7.60 17.78
CA GLY A 266 -49.58 -8.87 18.20
C GLY A 266 -50.88 -8.69 18.97
N THR A 267 -50.94 -7.73 19.89
CA THR A 267 -52.17 -7.42 20.65
C THR A 267 -53.27 -6.85 19.75
N LEU A 268 -52.94 -5.91 18.86
CA LEU A 268 -53.89 -5.35 17.91
C LEU A 268 -54.37 -6.39 16.88
N SER A 269 -53.47 -7.23 16.35
CA SER A 269 -53.84 -8.32 15.44
C SER A 269 -54.78 -9.32 16.10
N SER A 270 -54.56 -9.63 17.38
CA SER A 270 -55.46 -10.48 18.15
C SER A 270 -56.85 -9.86 18.27
N LEU A 271 -56.93 -8.56 18.60
CA LEU A 271 -58.21 -7.83 18.68
C LEU A 271 -58.94 -7.78 17.33
N ILE A 272 -58.23 -7.53 16.24
CA ILE A 272 -58.80 -7.56 14.88
C ILE A 272 -59.42 -8.93 14.60
N SER A 273 -58.68 -10.01 14.85
CA SER A 273 -59.16 -11.39 14.67
C SER A 273 -60.42 -11.67 15.50
N TYR A 274 -60.46 -11.22 16.75
CA TYR A 274 -61.65 -11.33 17.61
C TYR A 274 -62.86 -10.61 17.01
N VAL A 275 -62.68 -9.36 16.55
CA VAL A 275 -63.76 -8.55 15.95
C VAL A 275 -64.24 -9.18 14.64
N GLU A 276 -63.34 -9.64 13.78
CA GLU A 276 -63.69 -10.33 12.54
C GLU A 276 -64.44 -11.64 12.80
N ASN A 277 -64.03 -12.38 13.82
CA ASN A 277 -64.72 -13.61 14.22
C ASN A 277 -66.12 -13.31 14.76
N ALA A 278 -66.25 -12.31 15.63
CA ALA A 278 -67.54 -11.85 16.14
C ALA A 278 -68.46 -11.39 15.00
N LYS A 279 -67.93 -10.64 14.02
CA LYS A 279 -68.66 -10.23 12.82
C LYS A 279 -69.16 -11.43 12.02
N ARG A 280 -68.29 -12.42 11.73
CA ARG A 280 -68.68 -13.64 11.03
C ARG A 280 -69.78 -14.39 11.76
N HIS A 281 -69.65 -14.57 13.08
CA HIS A 281 -70.68 -15.22 13.90
C HIS A 281 -72.01 -14.46 13.89
N ALA A 282 -71.99 -13.13 13.94
CA ALA A 282 -73.20 -12.31 13.92
C ALA A 282 -73.92 -12.35 12.56
N LEU A 283 -73.17 -12.45 11.45
CA LEU A 283 -73.73 -12.46 10.10
C LEU A 283 -74.22 -13.86 9.65
N LEU A 284 -73.62 -14.94 10.16
CA LEU A 284 -73.93 -16.31 9.74
C LEU A 284 -75.44 -16.66 9.84
N PRO A 285 -76.19 -16.30 10.91
CA PRO A 285 -77.63 -16.55 10.96
C PRO A 285 -78.41 -15.76 9.89
N MET A 286 -77.94 -14.57 9.53
CA MET A 286 -78.58 -13.77 8.48
C MET A 286 -78.38 -14.42 7.11
N ASP A 287 -77.16 -14.88 6.82
CA ASP A 287 -76.82 -15.58 5.58
C ASP A 287 -77.63 -16.88 5.44
N VAL A 288 -77.73 -17.67 6.51
CA VAL A 288 -78.52 -18.91 6.53
C VAL A 288 -80.00 -18.63 6.25
N ARG A 289 -80.58 -17.60 6.89
CA ARG A 289 -81.97 -17.21 6.63
C ARG A 289 -82.16 -16.72 5.20
N SER A 290 -81.20 -15.96 4.64
CA SER A 290 -81.26 -15.49 3.26
C SER A 290 -81.28 -16.68 2.29
N GLN A 291 -80.35 -17.63 2.45
CA GLN A 291 -80.30 -18.83 1.59
C GLN A 291 -81.52 -19.73 1.74
N ALA A 292 -82.11 -19.81 2.94
CA ALA A 292 -83.34 -20.56 3.16
C ALA A 292 -84.53 -19.90 2.44
N ALA A 293 -84.65 -18.57 2.53
CA ALA A 293 -85.67 -17.81 1.82
C ALA A 293 -85.51 -17.91 0.29
N GLU A 294 -84.27 -17.86 -0.22
CA GLU A 294 -83.98 -18.06 -1.64
C GLU A 294 -84.38 -19.45 -2.12
N ARG A 295 -84.07 -20.50 -1.34
CA ARG A 295 -84.49 -21.88 -1.67
C ARG A 295 -86.00 -22.04 -1.71
N GLN A 296 -86.70 -21.51 -0.71
CA GLN A 296 -88.17 -21.52 -0.69
C GLN A 296 -88.77 -20.79 -1.89
N ALA A 297 -88.19 -19.64 -2.27
CA ALA A 297 -88.63 -18.90 -3.44
C ALA A 297 -88.41 -19.70 -4.74
N GLU A 298 -87.28 -20.40 -4.86
CA GLU A 298 -86.96 -21.23 -6.03
C GLU A 298 -87.87 -22.46 -6.13
N GLU A 299 -88.15 -23.13 -5.01
CA GLU A 299 -89.10 -24.25 -4.94
C GLU A 299 -90.51 -23.81 -5.38
N LEU A 300 -91.00 -22.66 -4.87
CA LEU A 300 -92.28 -22.11 -5.29
C LEU A 300 -92.28 -21.75 -6.78
N LYS A 301 -91.18 -21.19 -7.29
CA LYS A 301 -91.03 -20.88 -8.72
C LYS A 301 -91.09 -22.14 -9.58
N GLU A 302 -90.47 -23.23 -9.14
CA GLU A 302 -90.51 -24.51 -9.85
C GLU A 302 -91.91 -25.12 -9.85
N GLN A 303 -92.60 -25.09 -8.70
CA GLN A 303 -94.01 -25.50 -8.58
C GLN A 303 -94.89 -24.74 -9.57
N LEU A 304 -94.82 -23.40 -9.56
CA LEU A 304 -95.59 -22.56 -10.48
C LEU A 304 -95.24 -22.82 -11.95
N ASN A 305 -93.97 -23.06 -12.29
CA ASN A 305 -93.59 -23.40 -13.66
C ASN A 305 -94.16 -24.76 -14.11
N ASN A 306 -94.19 -25.74 -13.22
CA ASN A 306 -94.79 -27.04 -13.50
C ASN A 306 -96.31 -26.92 -13.71
N GLU A 307 -97.01 -26.16 -12.86
CA GLU A 307 -98.43 -25.85 -13.01
C GLU A 307 -98.71 -25.14 -14.34
N ILE A 308 -97.92 -24.11 -14.69
CA ILE A 308 -98.02 -23.43 -15.99
C ILE A 308 -97.81 -24.42 -17.14
N GLY A 309 -96.85 -25.33 -17.01
CA GLY A 309 -96.58 -26.36 -18.01
C GLY A 309 -97.74 -27.35 -18.17
N GLU A 310 -98.41 -27.73 -17.08
CA GLU A 310 -99.61 -28.57 -17.10
C GLU A 310 -100.82 -27.85 -17.69
N LEU A 311 -101.05 -26.60 -17.30
CA LEU A 311 -102.09 -25.75 -17.89
C LEU A 311 -101.89 -25.59 -19.41
N ARG A 312 -100.66 -25.36 -19.87
CA ARG A 312 -100.34 -25.29 -21.31
C ARG A 312 -100.64 -26.61 -22.03
N ARG A 313 -100.31 -27.76 -21.43
CA ARG A 313 -100.63 -29.09 -21.98
C ARG A 313 -102.14 -29.30 -22.07
N ASN A 314 -102.88 -28.98 -21.01
CA ASN A 314 -104.35 -29.08 -20.98
C ASN A 314 -104.99 -28.20 -22.07
N ILE A 315 -104.52 -26.97 -22.25
CA ILE A 315 -104.99 -26.08 -23.34
C ILE A 315 -104.70 -26.70 -24.72
N SER A 316 -103.49 -27.25 -24.93
CA SER A 316 -103.13 -27.88 -26.20
C SER A 316 -104.00 -29.11 -26.51
N ASP A 317 -104.30 -29.92 -25.50
CA ASP A 317 -105.18 -31.09 -25.63
C ASP A 317 -106.63 -30.69 -25.95
N LEU A 318 -107.14 -29.64 -25.28
CA LEU A 318 -108.46 -29.07 -25.58
C LEU A 318 -108.55 -28.56 -27.02
N ARG A 319 -107.53 -27.83 -27.50
CA ARG A 319 -107.47 -27.35 -28.90
C ARG A 319 -107.41 -28.51 -29.89
N ARG A 320 -106.54 -29.49 -29.65
CA ARG A 320 -106.39 -30.68 -30.51
C ARG A 320 -107.70 -31.44 -30.71
N ILE A 321 -108.49 -31.59 -29.63
CA ILE A 321 -109.83 -32.21 -29.74
C ILE A 321 -110.82 -31.26 -30.40
N SER A 322 -110.81 -29.96 -30.08
CA SER A 322 -111.72 -28.98 -30.70
C SER A 322 -111.55 -28.89 -32.22
N ASP A 323 -110.33 -29.06 -32.72
CA ASP A 323 -109.99 -28.92 -34.14
C ASP A 323 -110.15 -30.25 -34.93
N THR A 324 -110.60 -31.33 -34.29
CA THR A 324 -110.76 -32.64 -34.96
C THR A 324 -112.03 -32.68 -35.81
N GLU A 325 -111.93 -33.16 -37.05
CA GLU A 325 -113.10 -33.42 -37.91
C GLU A 325 -113.71 -34.81 -37.66
N ASP A 326 -113.01 -35.71 -36.95
CA ASP A 326 -113.53 -37.03 -36.55
C ASP A 326 -114.50 -36.90 -35.35
N HIS A 327 -115.79 -36.85 -35.67
CA HIS A 327 -116.87 -36.71 -34.68
C HIS A 327 -116.99 -37.90 -33.71
N ILE A 328 -116.58 -39.11 -34.10
CA ILE A 328 -116.65 -40.29 -33.21
C ILE A 328 -115.51 -40.22 -32.19
N TYR A 329 -114.29 -39.94 -32.65
CA TYR A 329 -113.13 -39.74 -31.77
C TYR A 329 -113.35 -38.58 -30.79
N PHE A 330 -113.94 -37.46 -31.25
CA PHE A 330 -114.32 -36.34 -30.39
C PHE A 330 -115.19 -36.78 -29.22
N LEU A 331 -116.30 -37.49 -29.50
CA LEU A 331 -117.25 -37.92 -28.48
C LEU A 331 -116.66 -38.95 -27.51
N GLN A 332 -115.75 -39.82 -27.98
CA GLN A 332 -115.09 -40.82 -27.13
C GLN A 332 -114.07 -40.20 -26.17
N VAL A 333 -113.35 -39.14 -26.57
CA VAL A 333 -112.22 -38.61 -25.80
C VAL A 333 -112.56 -37.33 -25.04
N LYS A 334 -113.61 -36.58 -25.42
CA LYS A 334 -113.98 -35.30 -24.78
C LYS A 334 -114.16 -35.40 -23.26
N GLU A 335 -114.82 -36.46 -22.77
CA GLU A 335 -115.13 -36.60 -21.34
C GLU A 335 -113.88 -36.90 -20.52
N ALA A 336 -112.93 -37.65 -21.09
CA ALA A 336 -111.66 -37.94 -20.44
C ALA A 336 -110.79 -36.68 -20.28
N ILE A 337 -110.80 -35.76 -21.24
CA ILE A 337 -110.03 -34.50 -21.17
C ILE A 337 -110.68 -33.51 -20.21
N LEU A 338 -112.02 -33.39 -20.24
CA LEU A 338 -112.76 -32.54 -19.30
C LEU A 338 -112.57 -33.01 -17.85
N CYS A 339 -112.57 -34.33 -17.63
CA CYS A 339 -112.30 -34.91 -16.30
C CYS A 339 -110.92 -34.49 -15.78
N LYS A 340 -109.86 -34.62 -16.59
CA LYS A 340 -108.50 -34.19 -16.21
C LYS A 340 -108.39 -32.69 -15.90
N CYS A 341 -109.06 -31.84 -16.69
CA CYS A 341 -109.07 -30.40 -16.45
C CYS A 341 -109.81 -30.06 -15.15
N SER A 342 -110.92 -30.75 -14.87
CA SER A 342 -111.71 -30.53 -13.66
C SER A 342 -110.96 -30.94 -12.39
N SER A 343 -110.20 -32.05 -12.42
CA SER A 343 -109.39 -32.47 -11.28
C SER A 343 -108.28 -31.48 -10.98
N PHE A 344 -107.61 -30.94 -12.00
CA PHE A 344 -106.56 -29.93 -11.82
C PHE A 344 -107.10 -28.66 -11.15
N CYS A 345 -108.26 -28.17 -11.60
CA CYS A 345 -108.90 -26.98 -11.01
C CYS A 345 -109.35 -27.20 -9.56
N VAL A 346 -109.85 -28.39 -9.21
CA VAL A 346 -110.27 -28.70 -7.84
C VAL A 346 -109.08 -28.79 -6.89
N SER A 347 -107.94 -29.33 -7.35
CA SER A 347 -106.73 -29.45 -6.53
C SER A 347 -106.03 -28.12 -6.19
N HIS A 348 -106.33 -27.03 -6.91
CA HIS A 348 -105.64 -25.72 -6.74
C HIS A 348 -106.59 -24.57 -6.34
N CYS A 349 -107.87 -24.83 -6.04
CA CYS A 349 -108.85 -23.82 -5.60
C CYS A 349 -109.20 -23.88 -4.09
N LEU A 350 -108.57 -24.78 -3.33
CA LEU A 350 -108.62 -24.87 -1.86
C LEU A 350 -107.25 -24.48 -1.30
#